data_AF-A0A0P0UR98-F1
#
_entry.id   AF-A0A0P0UR98-F1
#
_cell.length_a   1.000
_cell.length_b   1.000
_cell.length_c   1.000
_cell.angle_alpha   90.00
_cell.angle_beta   90.00
_cell.angle_gamma   90.00
#
_symmetry.space_group_name_H-M   'P 1'
#
loop_
_entity.id
_entity.type
_entity.pdbx_description
1 polymer ?
#
loop_
_entity_poly.entity_id
_entity_poly.type
_entity_poly.pdbx_seq_one_letter_code
_entity_poly.pdbx_strand_id
1 'polypeptide(L)'
;MKTDLKSIIERVIADFEFSTGEKADANQVIEALIGAFSGANHAIYRYIDNRLNQMFPALADEDWLKIWASITKTPRLDNEAIDSWRKRINAALAGRNRFGRTEDLIAWGLLYDDVTFVYVQSNTPENGITTLVLGSNDILSDARKSTLLDEISENMHEGTFLMLKQSEPQPVNFEITADAQYRQLIESALSKFIKNTNGEADAQITIAKIHAQIESVTDVYTLHQPAQKITAQNSKHLVLGVITWQ
;
A
#
# COMPACT_ATOMS: atom_id res chain seq x y z
N MET A 1 28.97 4.52 -4.69
CA MET A 1 30.22 5.32 -4.68
C MET A 1 30.78 5.26 -6.08
N LYS A 2 30.67 6.34 -6.88
CA LYS A 2 31.09 6.32 -8.28
C LYS A 2 32.59 6.59 -8.33
N THR A 3 33.39 5.52 -8.30
CA THR A 3 34.85 5.63 -8.29
C THR A 3 35.33 5.86 -9.71
N ASP A 4 35.72 7.10 -10.02
CA ASP A 4 36.30 7.46 -11.32
C ASP A 4 37.74 6.92 -11.43
N LEU A 5 38.15 6.53 -12.64
CA LEU A 5 39.48 5.96 -12.88
C LEU A 5 40.59 6.94 -12.47
N LYS A 6 40.40 8.24 -12.71
CA LYS A 6 41.38 9.27 -12.33
C LYS A 6 41.59 9.30 -10.82
N SER A 7 40.49 9.21 -10.05
CA SER A 7 40.55 9.19 -8.58
C SER A 7 41.26 7.93 -8.05
N ILE A 8 41.11 6.80 -8.73
CA ILE A 8 41.83 5.56 -8.37
C ILE A 8 43.32 5.73 -8.64
N ILE A 9 43.70 6.29 -9.80
CA ILE A 9 45.10 6.56 -10.13
C ILE A 9 45.73 7.49 -9.10
N GLU A 10 45.07 8.60 -8.77
CA GLU A 10 45.56 9.56 -7.76
C GLU A 10 45.77 8.90 -6.39
N ARG A 11 44.90 7.96 -5.99
CA ARG A 11 45.05 7.21 -4.74
C ARG A 11 46.21 6.23 -4.80
N VAL A 12 46.35 5.46 -5.88
CA VAL A 12 47.46 4.50 -6.03
C VAL A 12 48.80 5.24 -6.09
N ILE A 13 48.87 6.41 -6.73
CA ILE A 13 50.05 7.28 -6.70
C ILE A 13 50.35 7.70 -5.26
N ALA A 14 49.36 8.25 -4.54
CA ALA A 14 49.57 8.69 -3.17
C ALA A 14 50.05 7.55 -2.24
N ASP A 15 49.47 6.34 -2.37
CA ASP A 15 49.85 5.17 -1.59
C ASP A 15 51.27 4.68 -1.96
N PHE A 16 51.64 4.73 -3.25
CA PHE A 16 52.98 4.38 -3.73
C PHE A 16 54.04 5.35 -3.19
N GLU A 17 53.80 6.66 -3.33
CA GLU A 17 54.74 7.70 -2.88
C GLU A 17 54.88 7.68 -1.35
N PHE A 18 53.79 7.43 -0.63
CA PHE A 18 53.82 7.27 0.82
C PHE A 18 54.62 6.03 1.26
N SER A 19 54.47 4.90 0.57
CA SER A 19 55.11 3.63 0.96
C SER A 19 56.58 3.53 0.56
N THR A 20 56.98 4.16 -0.55
CA THR A 20 58.36 4.05 -1.08
C THR A 20 59.19 5.30 -0.81
N GLY A 21 58.57 6.46 -0.61
CA GLY A 21 59.26 7.75 -0.55
C GLY A 21 59.77 8.25 -1.91
N GLU A 22 59.52 7.50 -2.99
CA GLU A 22 59.87 7.87 -4.36
C GLU A 22 58.68 8.50 -5.07
N LYS A 23 58.94 9.40 -6.03
CA LYS A 23 57.87 9.97 -6.86
C LYS A 23 57.43 8.99 -7.94
N ALA A 24 56.12 8.93 -8.18
CA ALA A 24 55.54 8.01 -9.17
C ALA A 24 55.97 8.32 -10.63
N ASP A 25 56.34 9.57 -10.93
CA ASP A 25 56.77 10.03 -12.25
C ASP A 25 58.27 9.82 -12.53
N ALA A 26 59.02 9.32 -11.56
CA ALA A 26 60.47 9.14 -11.68
C ALA A 26 60.85 8.03 -12.68
N ASN A 27 59.93 7.11 -12.99
CA ASN A 27 60.19 5.95 -13.86
C ASN A 27 58.94 5.57 -14.68
N GLN A 28 59.07 5.57 -16.00
CA GLN A 28 57.99 5.20 -16.94
C GLN A 28 57.43 3.79 -16.70
N VAL A 29 58.25 2.86 -16.19
CA VAL A 29 57.80 1.51 -15.84
C VAL A 29 56.87 1.55 -14.62
N ILE A 30 57.18 2.39 -13.63
CA ILE A 30 56.36 2.55 -12.42
C ILE A 30 55.02 3.20 -12.78
N GLU A 31 55.05 4.26 -13.60
CA GLU A 31 53.84 4.90 -14.11
C GLU A 31 52.95 3.92 -14.89
N ALA A 32 53.53 3.10 -15.77
CA ALA A 32 52.80 2.08 -16.52
C ALA A 32 52.18 1.01 -15.60
N LEU A 33 52.89 0.58 -14.55
CA LEU A 33 52.39 -0.37 -13.56
C LEU A 33 51.25 0.22 -12.73
N ILE A 34 51.37 1.47 -12.28
CA ILE A 34 50.30 2.18 -11.56
C ILE A 34 49.05 2.31 -12.45
N GLY A 35 49.23 2.64 -13.73
CA GLY A 35 48.13 2.69 -14.70
C GLY A 35 47.44 1.34 -14.88
N ALA A 36 48.21 0.26 -15.04
CA ALA A 36 47.68 -1.10 -15.18
C ALA A 36 46.92 -1.55 -13.92
N PHE A 37 47.49 -1.30 -12.73
CA PHE A 37 46.88 -1.68 -11.45
C PHE A 37 45.59 -0.90 -11.17
N SER A 38 45.60 0.40 -11.46
CA SER A 38 44.42 1.26 -11.34
C SER A 38 43.32 0.87 -12.33
N GLY A 39 43.69 0.53 -13.57
CA GLY A 39 42.76 0.02 -14.58
C GLY A 39 42.10 -1.30 -14.15
N ALA A 40 42.88 -2.22 -13.59
CA ALA A 40 42.35 -3.48 -13.04
C ALA A 40 41.38 -3.24 -11.89
N ASN A 41 41.73 -2.38 -10.93
CA ASN A 41 40.83 -2.03 -9.82
C ASN A 41 39.55 -1.36 -10.30
N HIS A 42 39.64 -0.42 -11.24
CA HIS A 42 38.47 0.22 -11.83
C HIS A 42 37.55 -0.80 -12.52
N ALA A 43 38.11 -1.77 -13.25
CA ALA A 43 37.32 -2.85 -13.86
C ALA A 43 36.60 -3.71 -12.80
N ILE A 44 37.27 -4.04 -11.70
CA ILE A 44 36.66 -4.78 -10.57
C ILE A 44 35.52 -3.98 -9.96
N TYR A 45 35.72 -2.70 -9.65
CA TYR A 45 34.66 -1.85 -9.09
C TYR A 45 33.46 -1.75 -10.02
N ARG A 46 33.70 -1.57 -11.33
CA ARG A 46 32.62 -1.52 -12.32
C ARG A 46 31.86 -2.85 -12.42
N TYR A 47 32.57 -3.97 -12.30
CA TYR A 47 31.94 -5.29 -12.28
C TYR A 47 31.04 -5.45 -11.05
N ILE A 48 31.53 -5.08 -9.86
CA ILE A 48 30.75 -5.15 -8.61
C ILE A 48 29.52 -4.24 -8.70
N ASP A 49 29.68 -3.00 -9.13
CA ASP A 49 28.56 -2.04 -9.26
C ASP A 49 27.50 -2.55 -10.23
N ASN A 50 27.92 -3.11 -11.38
CA ASN A 50 27.00 -3.78 -12.29
C ASN A 50 26.26 -4.91 -11.57
N ARG A 51 26.96 -5.82 -10.89
CA ARG A 51 26.34 -6.94 -10.16
C ARG A 51 25.37 -6.48 -9.07
N LEU A 52 25.69 -5.41 -8.34
CA LEU A 52 24.79 -4.83 -7.34
C LEU A 52 23.53 -4.26 -7.98
N ASN A 53 23.65 -3.59 -9.12
CA ASN A 53 22.48 -3.09 -9.86
C ASN A 53 21.55 -4.24 -10.28
N GLN A 54 22.11 -5.39 -10.65
CA GLN A 54 21.31 -6.57 -11.00
C GLN A 54 20.53 -7.19 -9.82
N MET A 55 20.96 -6.91 -8.58
CA MET A 55 20.24 -7.34 -7.38
C MET A 55 18.96 -6.55 -7.13
N PHE A 56 18.68 -5.49 -7.87
CA PHE A 56 17.47 -4.70 -7.71
C PHE A 56 16.66 -4.72 -9.02
N PRO A 57 15.40 -5.19 -9.03
CA PRO A 57 14.60 -5.23 -10.26
C PRO A 57 14.49 -3.87 -10.95
N ALA A 58 14.51 -2.79 -10.18
CA ALA A 58 14.49 -1.41 -10.69
C ALA A 58 15.67 -1.09 -11.64
N LEU A 59 16.84 -1.70 -11.43
CA LEU A 59 18.08 -1.42 -12.16
C LEU A 59 18.58 -2.61 -12.97
N ALA A 60 17.98 -3.78 -12.78
CA ALA A 60 18.35 -5.01 -13.44
C ALA A 60 18.13 -4.94 -14.96
N ASP A 61 19.01 -5.61 -15.69
CA ASP A 61 18.89 -5.86 -17.11
C ASP A 61 17.82 -6.95 -17.39
N GLU A 62 17.55 -7.21 -18.66
CA GLU A 62 16.49 -8.13 -19.06
C GLU A 62 16.73 -9.57 -18.57
N ASP A 63 17.98 -10.04 -18.57
CA ASP A 63 18.29 -11.41 -18.19
C ASP A 63 18.14 -11.62 -16.68
N TRP A 64 18.54 -10.64 -15.88
CA TRP A 64 18.29 -10.64 -14.45
C TRP A 64 16.82 -10.43 -14.10
N LEU A 65 16.08 -9.65 -14.89
CA LEU A 65 14.63 -9.55 -14.73
C LEU A 65 13.92 -10.89 -14.93
N LYS A 66 14.43 -11.80 -15.79
CA LYS A 66 13.89 -13.17 -15.91
C LYS A 66 14.02 -13.96 -14.60
N ILE A 67 15.14 -13.78 -13.88
CA ILE A 67 15.34 -14.39 -12.56
C ILE A 67 14.35 -13.79 -11.55
N TRP A 68 14.19 -12.47 -11.54
CA TRP A 68 13.22 -11.82 -10.67
C TRP A 68 11.78 -12.24 -10.99
N ALA A 69 11.44 -12.41 -12.26
CA ALA A 69 10.15 -12.88 -12.72
C ALA A 69 9.86 -14.32 -12.26
N SER A 70 10.87 -15.20 -12.23
CA SER A 70 10.68 -16.56 -11.71
C SER A 70 10.43 -16.54 -10.19
N ILE A 71 11.15 -15.70 -9.44
CA ILE A 71 10.95 -15.49 -8.00
C ILE A 71 9.54 -14.96 -7.73
N THR A 72 9.13 -13.92 -8.45
CA THR A 72 7.84 -13.23 -8.24
C THR A 72 6.65 -13.89 -8.93
N LYS A 73 6.89 -14.91 -9.77
CA LYS A 73 5.89 -15.58 -10.63
C LYS A 73 5.22 -14.62 -11.64
N THR A 74 5.95 -13.63 -12.14
CA THR A 74 5.45 -12.67 -13.14
C THR A 74 6.16 -12.86 -14.48
N PRO A 75 5.79 -13.87 -15.29
CA PRO A 75 6.41 -14.06 -16.60
C PRO A 75 6.20 -12.83 -17.49
N ARG A 76 7.13 -12.63 -18.43
CA ARG A 76 7.03 -11.58 -19.44
C ARG A 76 5.89 -11.91 -20.39
N LEU A 77 5.05 -10.93 -20.70
CA LEU A 77 4.00 -11.07 -21.72
C LEU A 77 4.58 -10.84 -23.13
N ASP A 78 3.97 -11.45 -24.14
CA ASP A 78 4.37 -11.27 -25.53
C ASP A 78 4.31 -9.79 -25.93
N ASN A 79 5.40 -9.28 -26.53
CA ASN A 79 5.57 -7.88 -26.92
C ASN A 79 5.50 -6.83 -25.79
N GLU A 80 5.65 -7.24 -24.53
CA GLU A 80 5.68 -6.30 -23.40
C GLU A 80 7.00 -5.51 -23.36
N ALA A 81 6.90 -4.18 -23.16
CA ALA A 81 8.05 -3.32 -22.93
C ALA A 81 8.73 -3.64 -21.58
N ILE A 82 10.07 -3.62 -21.56
CA ILE A 82 10.87 -3.98 -20.36
C ILE A 82 10.46 -3.15 -19.14
N ASP A 83 10.18 -1.85 -19.31
CA ASP A 83 9.77 -0.98 -18.20
C ASP A 83 8.40 -1.35 -17.62
N SER A 84 7.46 -1.82 -18.45
CA SER A 84 6.16 -2.33 -17.99
C SER A 84 6.34 -3.61 -17.19
N TRP A 85 7.14 -4.54 -17.72
CA TRP A 85 7.41 -5.80 -17.06
C TRP A 85 8.13 -5.60 -15.71
N ARG A 86 9.11 -4.68 -15.68
CA ARG A 86 9.80 -4.26 -14.46
C ARG A 86 8.84 -3.67 -13.42
N LYS A 87 7.86 -2.86 -13.83
CA LYS A 87 6.82 -2.35 -12.91
C LYS A 87 5.99 -3.47 -12.30
N ARG A 88 5.56 -4.45 -13.11
CA ARG A 88 4.84 -5.64 -12.64
C ARG A 88 5.66 -6.46 -11.63
N ILE A 89 6.94 -6.72 -11.94
CA ILE A 89 7.84 -7.43 -11.03
C ILE A 89 7.97 -6.68 -9.70
N ASN A 90 8.20 -5.36 -9.73
CA ASN A 90 8.30 -4.56 -8.51
C ASN A 90 6.99 -4.53 -7.71
N ALA A 91 5.84 -4.44 -8.39
CA ALA A 91 4.54 -4.50 -7.72
C ALA A 91 4.29 -5.87 -7.07
N ALA A 92 4.66 -6.96 -7.75
CA ALA A 92 4.56 -8.31 -7.20
C ALA A 92 5.53 -8.53 -6.03
N LEU A 93 6.75 -7.99 -6.10
CA LEU A 93 7.70 -8.03 -5.00
C LEU A 93 7.21 -7.25 -3.78
N ALA A 94 6.64 -6.06 -4.00
CA ALA A 94 5.99 -5.29 -2.94
C ALA A 94 4.79 -6.03 -2.34
N GLY A 95 3.99 -6.71 -3.18
CA GLY A 95 2.89 -7.58 -2.77
C GLY A 95 3.32 -8.81 -1.97
N ARG A 96 4.54 -9.32 -2.16
CA ARG A 96 5.11 -10.44 -1.39
C ARG A 96 5.68 -10.05 -0.03
N ASN A 97 5.98 -8.78 0.18
CA ASN A 97 6.37 -8.26 1.50
C ASN A 97 5.14 -7.90 2.36
N ARG A 98 3.96 -8.36 1.96
CA ARG A 98 2.73 -8.23 2.73
C ARG A 98 2.70 -9.34 3.76
N PHE A 99 2.84 -8.98 5.03
CA PHE A 99 3.06 -9.89 6.15
C PHE A 99 1.82 -10.03 7.03
N GLY A 100 0.63 -9.81 6.47
CA GLY A 100 -0.62 -9.79 7.23
C GLY A 100 -0.72 -8.58 8.15
N ARG A 101 -0.11 -7.44 7.81
CA ARG A 101 -0.36 -6.17 8.50
C ARG A 101 -1.78 -5.70 8.21
N THR A 102 -2.29 -4.77 9.01
CA THR A 102 -3.61 -4.16 8.79
C THR A 102 -3.81 -3.67 7.36
N GLU A 103 -2.83 -2.97 6.80
CA GLU A 103 -2.88 -2.47 5.41
C GLU A 103 -2.93 -3.60 4.38
N ASP A 104 -2.21 -4.70 4.64
CA ASP A 104 -2.16 -5.87 3.76
C ASP A 104 -3.52 -6.57 3.72
N LEU A 105 -4.12 -6.78 4.89
CA LEU A 105 -5.43 -7.39 5.05
C LEU A 105 -6.53 -6.56 4.37
N ILE A 106 -6.49 -5.24 4.51
CA ILE A 106 -7.41 -4.33 3.81
C ILE A 106 -7.22 -4.45 2.30
N ALA A 107 -5.98 -4.39 1.82
CA ALA A 107 -5.68 -4.46 0.40
C ALA A 107 -6.05 -5.81 -0.22
N TRP A 108 -5.95 -6.91 0.53
CA TRP A 108 -6.39 -8.23 0.08
C TRP A 108 -7.91 -8.35 0.04
N GLY A 109 -8.61 -7.85 1.06
CA GLY A 109 -10.08 -7.85 1.06
C GLY A 109 -10.70 -7.00 -0.05
N LEU A 110 -10.02 -5.93 -0.48
CA LEU A 110 -10.46 -5.06 -1.59
C LEU A 110 -10.18 -5.61 -2.99
N LEU A 111 -9.50 -6.77 -3.12
CA LEU A 111 -9.31 -7.41 -4.43
C LEU A 111 -10.60 -8.03 -4.97
N TYR A 112 -11.57 -8.27 -4.10
CA TYR A 112 -12.81 -8.94 -4.44
C TYR A 112 -13.88 -7.92 -4.84
N ASP A 113 -14.56 -8.19 -5.96
CA ASP A 113 -15.56 -7.31 -6.58
C ASP A 113 -16.87 -7.23 -5.79
N ASP A 114 -17.17 -8.27 -5.01
CA ASP A 114 -18.30 -8.34 -4.09
C ASP A 114 -18.10 -7.51 -2.81
N VAL A 115 -16.92 -6.93 -2.60
CA VAL A 115 -16.57 -6.14 -1.40
C VAL A 115 -16.49 -4.65 -1.72
N THR A 116 -17.25 -3.84 -0.99
CA THR A 116 -17.32 -2.37 -1.15
C THR A 116 -16.32 -1.64 -0.25
N PHE A 117 -16.12 -2.12 0.97
CA PHE A 117 -15.13 -1.56 1.90
C PHE A 117 -14.64 -2.64 2.87
N VAL A 118 -13.44 -2.43 3.43
CA VAL A 118 -12.80 -3.36 4.37
C VAL A 118 -12.12 -2.60 5.48
N TYR A 119 -12.26 -3.07 6.71
CA TYR A 119 -11.45 -2.62 7.83
C TYR A 119 -11.07 -3.78 8.75
N VAL A 120 -10.06 -3.54 9.59
CA VAL A 120 -9.49 -4.56 10.47
C VAL A 120 -9.70 -4.16 11.92
N GLN A 121 -10.13 -5.10 12.74
CA GLN A 121 -10.21 -4.98 14.19
C GLN A 121 -9.20 -5.92 14.83
N SER A 122 -8.15 -5.36 15.43
CA SER A 122 -7.15 -6.14 16.17
C SER A 122 -7.68 -6.52 17.56
N ASN A 123 -7.24 -7.67 18.08
CA ASN A 123 -7.62 -8.20 19.40
C ASN A 123 -9.13 -8.31 19.62
N THR A 124 -9.87 -8.67 18.56
CA THR A 124 -11.32 -8.85 18.60
C THR A 124 -11.64 -10.22 18.02
N PRO A 125 -12.44 -11.08 18.68
CA PRO A 125 -13.05 -10.88 20.00
C PRO A 125 -12.07 -11.04 21.18
N GLU A 126 -10.93 -11.69 20.96
CA GLU A 126 -9.94 -12.00 21.99
C GLU A 126 -8.54 -11.52 21.59
N ASN A 127 -7.65 -11.37 22.57
CA ASN A 127 -6.26 -11.00 22.32
C ASN A 127 -5.57 -11.99 21.40
N GLY A 128 -4.87 -11.49 20.38
CA GLY A 128 -4.18 -12.31 19.38
C GLY A 128 -5.05 -12.73 18.19
N ILE A 129 -6.35 -12.41 18.19
CA ILE A 129 -7.22 -12.60 17.02
C ILE A 129 -7.41 -11.27 16.30
N THR A 130 -7.21 -11.30 14.98
CA THR A 130 -7.50 -10.17 14.10
C THR A 130 -8.80 -10.47 13.35
N THR A 131 -9.81 -9.60 13.49
CA THR A 131 -11.06 -9.70 12.73
C THR A 131 -11.03 -8.78 11.53
N LEU A 132 -11.16 -9.36 10.33
CA LEU A 132 -11.38 -8.66 9.07
C LEU A 132 -12.88 -8.45 8.88
N VAL A 133 -13.31 -7.19 8.81
CA VAL A 133 -14.71 -6.84 8.59
C VAL A 133 -14.90 -6.41 7.14
N LEU A 134 -15.75 -7.15 6.42
CA LEU A 134 -16.09 -6.87 5.02
C LEU A 134 -17.45 -6.19 4.90
N GLY A 135 -17.49 -5.06 4.21
CA GLY A 135 -18.73 -4.44 3.74
C GLY A 135 -19.04 -4.88 2.32
N SER A 136 -20.20 -5.49 2.11
CA SER A 136 -20.71 -5.88 0.78
C SER A 136 -22.14 -5.36 0.61
N ASN A 137 -22.56 -5.11 -0.64
CA ASN A 137 -23.95 -4.76 -0.94
C ASN A 137 -24.89 -5.97 -0.76
N ASP A 138 -24.38 -7.17 -0.99
CA ASP A 138 -25.13 -8.42 -0.90
C ASP A 138 -24.72 -9.22 0.35
N ILE A 139 -25.63 -10.06 0.85
CA ILE A 139 -25.31 -10.99 1.94
C ILE A 139 -24.38 -12.07 1.37
N LEU A 140 -23.14 -12.13 1.85
CA LEU A 140 -22.19 -13.16 1.44
C LEU A 140 -22.61 -14.50 2.05
N SER A 141 -22.62 -15.55 1.24
CA SER A 141 -22.86 -16.91 1.73
C SER A 141 -21.71 -17.36 2.64
N ASP A 142 -21.99 -18.25 3.58
CA ASP A 142 -20.95 -18.73 4.51
C ASP A 142 -19.87 -19.54 3.78
N ALA A 143 -20.22 -20.21 2.67
CA ALA A 143 -19.24 -20.84 1.79
C ALA A 143 -18.27 -19.81 1.18
N ARG A 144 -18.79 -18.67 0.70
CA ARG A 144 -17.96 -17.59 0.14
C ARG A 144 -17.05 -16.99 1.20
N LYS A 145 -17.58 -16.74 2.41
CA LYS A 145 -16.79 -16.26 3.56
C LYS A 145 -15.64 -17.21 3.91
N SER A 146 -15.89 -18.53 3.91
CA SER A 146 -14.84 -19.53 4.15
C SER A 146 -13.78 -19.51 3.07
N THR A 147 -14.17 -19.48 1.78
CA THR A 147 -13.20 -19.41 0.68
C THR A 147 -12.34 -18.15 0.75
N LEU A 148 -12.93 -16.99 1.04
CA LEU A 148 -12.19 -15.75 1.22
C LEU A 148 -11.22 -15.82 2.41
N LEU A 149 -11.64 -16.43 3.51
CA LEU A 149 -10.78 -16.62 4.67
C LEU A 149 -9.59 -17.52 4.33
N ASP A 150 -9.83 -18.63 3.63
CA ASP A 150 -8.78 -19.57 3.21
C ASP A 150 -7.77 -18.87 2.28
N GLU A 151 -8.23 -18.20 1.23
CA GLU A 151 -7.39 -17.47 0.27
C GLU A 151 -6.54 -16.36 0.93
N ILE A 152 -7.11 -15.63 1.90
CA ILE A 152 -6.36 -14.61 2.63
C ILE A 152 -5.36 -15.26 3.59
N SER A 153 -5.76 -16.32 4.29
CA SER A 153 -4.92 -17.02 5.27
C SER A 153 -3.71 -17.71 4.64
N GLU A 154 -3.80 -18.17 3.38
CA GLU A 154 -2.65 -18.70 2.63
C GLU A 154 -1.51 -17.70 2.48
N ASN A 155 -1.84 -16.41 2.49
CA ASN A 155 -0.87 -15.33 2.38
C ASN A 155 -0.35 -14.85 3.75
N MET A 156 -0.87 -15.39 4.85
CA MET A 156 -0.49 -15.00 6.21
C MET A 156 0.66 -15.86 6.76
N HIS A 157 1.44 -15.28 7.67
CA HIS A 157 2.43 -16.03 8.43
C HIS A 157 1.80 -16.90 9.52
N GLU A 158 2.45 -18.04 9.78
CA GLU A 158 2.07 -18.96 10.86
C GLU A 158 1.99 -18.21 12.20
N GLY A 159 0.91 -18.43 12.95
CA GLY A 159 0.70 -17.86 14.29
C GLY A 159 -0.23 -16.65 14.37
N THR A 160 -0.76 -16.15 13.24
CA THR A 160 -1.82 -15.12 13.26
C THR A 160 -3.19 -15.77 13.05
N PHE A 161 -4.12 -15.52 13.96
CA PHE A 161 -5.50 -15.99 13.81
C PHE A 161 -6.36 -14.91 13.17
N LEU A 162 -6.86 -15.20 11.96
CA LEU A 162 -7.76 -14.33 11.23
C LEU A 162 -9.21 -14.82 11.37
N MET A 163 -10.12 -13.91 11.67
CA MET A 163 -11.55 -14.14 11.56
C MET A 163 -12.13 -13.21 10.50
N LEU A 164 -13.04 -13.72 9.67
CA LEU A 164 -13.76 -12.92 8.69
C LEU A 164 -15.20 -12.71 9.17
N LYS A 165 -15.63 -11.45 9.22
CA LYS A 165 -17.00 -11.08 9.60
C LYS A 165 -17.59 -10.13 8.55
N GLN A 166 -18.82 -10.40 8.13
CA GLN A 166 -19.56 -9.45 7.31
C GLN A 166 -20.11 -8.33 8.20
N SER A 167 -20.00 -7.09 7.73
CA SER A 167 -20.49 -5.94 8.48
C SER A 167 -22.02 -5.89 8.47
N GLU A 168 -22.60 -5.68 9.65
CA GLU A 168 -24.04 -5.48 9.79
C GLU A 168 -24.41 -4.00 9.65
N PRO A 169 -25.53 -3.66 9.00
CA PRO A 169 -25.98 -2.29 8.87
C PRO A 169 -26.46 -1.72 10.21
N GLN A 170 -25.94 -0.55 10.59
CA GLN A 170 -26.40 0.26 11.73
C GLN A 170 -27.11 1.51 11.20
N PRO A 171 -28.45 1.60 11.28
CA PRO A 171 -29.20 2.73 10.75
C PRO A 171 -28.93 4.00 11.56
N VAL A 172 -28.69 5.10 10.83
CA VAL A 172 -28.61 6.45 11.37
C VAL A 172 -29.87 7.21 10.97
N ASN A 173 -30.75 7.44 11.95
CA ASN A 173 -31.99 8.18 11.73
C ASN A 173 -31.74 9.68 11.83
N PHE A 174 -32.44 10.45 10.99
CA PHE A 174 -32.33 11.91 10.93
C PHE A 174 -33.70 12.54 11.14
N GLU A 175 -33.73 13.64 11.88
CA GLU A 175 -34.90 14.50 11.99
C GLU A 175 -34.50 15.89 11.49
N ILE A 176 -35.04 16.31 10.35
CA ILE A 176 -34.63 17.54 9.65
C ILE A 176 -35.86 18.33 9.25
N THR A 177 -35.84 19.64 9.51
CA THR A 177 -36.77 20.62 8.95
C THR A 177 -36.10 21.26 7.75
N ALA A 178 -36.68 21.10 6.55
CA ALA A 178 -36.21 21.71 5.31
C ALA A 178 -37.33 21.79 4.27
N ASP A 179 -37.20 22.73 3.32
CA ASP A 179 -38.15 22.90 2.22
C ASP A 179 -38.22 21.65 1.34
N ALA A 180 -39.43 21.33 0.86
CA ALA A 180 -39.70 20.14 0.05
C ALA A 180 -38.82 20.01 -1.19
N GLN A 181 -38.41 21.14 -1.78
CA GLN A 181 -37.57 21.17 -2.98
C GLN A 181 -36.13 20.68 -2.74
N TYR A 182 -35.61 20.73 -1.51
CA TYR A 182 -34.24 20.33 -1.18
C TYR A 182 -34.14 18.93 -0.57
N ARG A 183 -35.27 18.31 -0.18
CA ARG A 183 -35.29 17.04 0.56
C ARG A 183 -34.55 15.90 -0.13
N GLN A 184 -34.78 15.69 -1.44
CA GLN A 184 -34.10 14.65 -2.22
C GLN A 184 -32.59 14.91 -2.37
N LEU A 185 -32.19 16.18 -2.49
CA LEU A 185 -30.78 16.56 -2.60
C LEU A 185 -30.05 16.33 -1.27
N ILE A 186 -30.71 16.65 -0.15
CA ILE A 186 -30.21 16.37 1.20
C ILE A 186 -30.07 14.86 1.42
N GLU A 187 -31.09 14.07 1.08
CA GLU A 187 -31.03 12.60 1.16
C GLU A 187 -29.85 12.02 0.37
N SER A 188 -29.64 12.50 -0.86
CA SER A 188 -28.53 12.05 -1.71
C SER A 188 -27.17 12.44 -1.12
N ALA A 189 -27.03 13.66 -0.62
CA ALA A 189 -25.80 14.15 0.01
C ALA A 189 -25.46 13.35 1.29
N LEU A 190 -26.44 13.12 2.17
CA LEU A 190 -26.26 12.34 3.39
C LEU A 190 -25.95 10.87 3.07
N SER A 191 -26.64 10.26 2.10
CA SER A 191 -26.35 8.89 1.66
C SER A 191 -24.91 8.74 1.15
N LYS A 192 -24.46 9.67 0.32
CA LYS A 192 -23.08 9.68 -0.21
C LYS A 192 -22.05 9.89 0.90
N PHE A 193 -22.32 10.80 1.82
CA PHE A 193 -21.44 11.08 2.96
C PHE A 193 -21.29 9.85 3.88
N ILE A 194 -22.39 9.18 4.21
CA ILE A 194 -22.36 7.96 5.03
C ILE A 194 -21.56 6.86 4.32
N LYS A 195 -21.79 6.64 3.03
CA LYS A 195 -21.03 5.66 2.24
C LYS A 195 -19.52 5.94 2.24
N ASN A 196 -19.13 7.21 2.09
CA ASN A 196 -17.73 7.61 2.11
C ASN A 196 -17.09 7.55 3.50
N THR A 197 -17.91 7.54 4.56
CA THR A 197 -17.42 7.44 5.95
C THR A 197 -17.20 5.98 6.36
N ASN A 198 -17.86 5.03 5.69
CA ASN A 198 -17.63 3.60 5.91
C ASN A 198 -16.29 3.18 5.29
N GLY A 199 -15.43 2.55 6.08
CA GLY A 199 -14.07 2.17 5.65
C GLY A 199 -13.03 2.18 6.77
N GLU A 200 -13.39 2.69 7.95
CA GLU A 200 -12.53 2.67 9.14
C GLU A 200 -13.19 1.88 10.29
N ALA A 201 -12.37 1.24 11.11
CA ALA A 201 -12.82 0.71 12.40
C ALA A 201 -13.30 1.90 13.26
N ASP A 202 -14.50 1.78 13.82
CA ASP A 202 -15.15 2.82 14.63
C ASP A 202 -15.43 4.13 13.89
N ALA A 203 -15.77 4.06 12.59
CA ALA A 203 -16.16 5.22 11.78
C ALA A 203 -17.09 6.17 12.55
N GLN A 204 -16.70 7.45 12.62
CA GLN A 204 -17.40 8.47 13.41
C GLN A 204 -18.03 9.54 12.53
N ILE A 205 -19.31 9.77 12.76
CA ILE A 205 -20.04 10.90 12.20
C ILE A 205 -20.20 11.95 13.30
N THR A 206 -19.56 13.10 13.10
CA THR A 206 -19.72 14.28 13.96
C THR A 206 -20.80 15.21 13.42
N ILE A 207 -21.49 15.92 14.32
CA ILE A 207 -22.56 16.85 13.98
C ILE A 207 -22.08 17.92 13.00
N ALA A 208 -20.88 18.47 13.20
CA ALA A 208 -20.28 19.47 12.31
C ALA A 208 -20.12 18.96 10.86
N LYS A 209 -19.77 17.68 10.68
CA LYS A 209 -19.66 17.09 9.33
C LYS A 209 -21.04 16.91 8.69
N ILE A 210 -22.07 16.57 9.47
CA ILE A 210 -23.45 16.48 8.97
C ILE A 210 -23.91 17.86 8.48
N HIS A 211 -23.75 18.91 9.30
CA HIS A 211 -24.10 20.28 8.91
C HIS A 211 -23.38 20.71 7.63
N ALA A 212 -22.08 20.46 7.52
CA ALA A 212 -21.31 20.79 6.31
C ALA A 212 -21.84 20.10 5.04
N GLN A 213 -22.39 18.88 5.14
CA GLN A 213 -23.00 18.22 3.99
C GLN A 213 -24.36 18.81 3.61
N ILE A 214 -25.18 19.21 4.60
CA ILE A 214 -26.49 19.82 4.34
C ILE A 214 -26.33 21.24 3.80
N GLU A 215 -25.38 22.02 4.35
CA GLU A 215 -25.02 23.38 3.89
C GLU A 215 -24.52 23.40 2.44
N SER A 216 -23.94 22.30 1.95
CA SER A 216 -23.56 22.20 0.53
C SER A 216 -24.76 22.21 -0.43
N VAL A 217 -25.97 21.98 0.10
CA VAL A 217 -27.23 21.91 -0.65
C VAL A 217 -28.13 23.10 -0.35
N THR A 218 -28.28 23.48 0.92
CA THR A 218 -29.18 24.58 1.33
C THR A 218 -28.73 25.21 2.65
N ASP A 219 -28.92 26.52 2.75
CA ASP A 219 -28.69 27.30 3.98
C ASP A 219 -29.94 27.35 4.88
N VAL A 220 -31.09 26.86 4.40
CA VAL A 220 -32.38 26.92 5.10
C VAL A 220 -32.76 25.52 5.58
N TYR A 221 -32.19 25.12 6.71
CA TYR A 221 -32.52 23.85 7.37
C TYR A 221 -32.36 23.93 8.89
N THR A 222 -32.98 22.99 9.60
CA THR A 222 -32.73 22.76 11.03
C THR A 222 -32.61 21.27 11.28
N LEU A 223 -31.51 20.86 11.93
CA LEU A 223 -31.23 19.47 12.31
C LEU A 223 -31.63 19.25 13.77
N HIS A 224 -32.57 18.34 14.02
CA HIS A 224 -33.04 17.97 15.36
C HIS A 224 -32.37 16.69 15.87
N GLN A 225 -32.16 15.71 14.98
CA GLN A 225 -31.42 14.48 15.27
C GLN A 225 -30.49 14.14 14.09
N PRO A 226 -29.27 13.64 14.35
CA PRO A 226 -28.72 13.24 15.65
C PRO A 226 -28.13 14.38 16.50
N ALA A 227 -28.45 14.39 17.81
CA ALA A 227 -27.98 15.43 18.76
C ALA A 227 -26.57 15.18 19.34
N GLN A 228 -25.97 14.02 19.06
CA GLN A 228 -24.63 13.65 19.53
C GLN A 228 -23.84 12.97 18.40
N LYS A 229 -22.51 12.87 18.58
CA LYS A 229 -21.65 12.10 17.68
C LYS A 229 -22.13 10.64 17.62
N ILE A 230 -22.13 10.07 16.43
CA ILE A 230 -22.46 8.66 16.21
C ILE A 230 -21.18 7.92 15.86
N THR A 231 -20.96 6.80 16.51
CA THR A 231 -19.84 5.89 16.24
C THR A 231 -20.41 4.55 15.81
N ALA A 232 -19.85 3.98 14.75
CA ALA A 232 -20.16 2.62 14.34
C ALA A 232 -19.80 1.65 15.47
N GLN A 233 -20.74 0.83 15.92
CA GLN A 233 -20.50 -0.14 16.99
C GLN A 233 -19.90 -1.43 16.42
N ASN A 234 -18.91 -2.02 17.10
CA ASN A 234 -18.33 -3.36 16.90
C ASN A 234 -18.77 -4.13 15.64
N SER A 235 -17.97 -4.01 14.57
CA SER A 235 -18.16 -4.68 13.28
C SER A 235 -19.40 -4.24 12.47
N LYS A 236 -20.11 -3.18 12.88
CA LYS A 236 -21.22 -2.60 12.12
C LYS A 236 -20.73 -1.46 11.23
N HIS A 237 -21.52 -1.11 10.22
CA HIS A 237 -21.28 0.05 9.36
C HIS A 237 -22.50 0.95 9.36
N LEU A 238 -22.28 2.25 9.19
CA LEU A 238 -23.36 3.22 9.25
C LEU A 238 -24.13 3.16 7.93
N VAL A 239 -25.46 3.06 8.00
CA VAL A 239 -26.33 3.19 6.83
C VAL A 239 -27.33 4.31 7.06
N LEU A 240 -27.79 4.93 5.97
CA LEU A 240 -28.86 5.92 6.07
C LEU A 240 -30.11 5.22 6.60
N GLY A 241 -30.57 5.66 7.77
CA GLY A 241 -31.82 5.21 8.36
C GLY A 241 -33.01 5.99 7.82
N VAL A 242 -34.05 6.11 8.64
CA VAL A 242 -35.24 6.89 8.28
C VAL A 242 -34.94 8.38 8.47
N ILE A 243 -35.31 9.19 7.47
CA ILE A 243 -35.34 10.65 7.60
C ILE A 243 -36.79 11.07 7.86
N THR A 244 -37.04 11.66 9.02
CA THR A 244 -38.33 12.27 9.36
C THR A 244 -38.27 13.76 9.07
N TRP A 245 -39.13 14.19 8.14
CA TRP A 245 -39.25 15.59 7.72
C TRP A 245 -40.31 16.30 8.57
N GLN A 246 -39.92 17.40 9.21
CA GLN A 246 -40.84 18.31 9.91
C GLN A 246 -41.05 19.60 9.10
#